data_AF-A0A920EK35-F1
#
_entry.id   AF-A0A920EK35-F1
#
_cell.length_a   1.000
_cell.length_b   1.000
_cell.length_c   1.000
_cell.angle_alpha   90.00
_cell.angle_beta   90.00
_cell.angle_gamma   90.00
#
_symmetry.space_group_name_H-M   'P 1'
#
loop_
_entity.id
_entity.type
_entity.pdbx_description
1 polymer ?
#
loop_
_entity_poly.entity_id
_entity_poly.type
_entity_poly.pdbx_seq_one_letter_code
_entity_poly.pdbx_strand_id
1 'polypeptide(L)' 'MVHPVGTSFGRSENSASWGGLFNSYFWIDKETGIAGIFATQLFPFLMKRS' A
#
# COMPACT_ATOMS: atom_id res chain seq x y z
N MET A 1 8.06 2.29 -1.35
CA MET A 1 8.73 1.11 -1.94
C MET A 1 8.21 1.00 -3.37
N VAL A 2 9.11 0.85 -4.34
CA VAL A 2 8.75 0.60 -5.74
C VAL A 2 8.80 -0.90 -5.96
N HIS A 3 7.84 -1.45 -6.71
CA HIS A 3 7.75 -2.87 -7.04
C HIS A 3 8.27 -3.09 -8.47
N PRO A 4 9.47 -3.64 -8.67
CA PRO A 4 10.03 -3.82 -10.01
C PRO A 4 9.26 -4.84 -10.84
N VAL A 5 8.61 -5.80 -10.17
CA VAL A 5 7.76 -6.82 -10.77
C VAL A 5 6.37 -6.68 -10.15
N GLY A 6 5.33 -6.74 -10.97
CA GLY A 6 3.95 -6.73 -10.51
C GLY A 6 3.57 -7.99 -9.74
N THR A 7 2.33 -8.04 -9.28
CA THR A 7 1.74 -9.21 -8.62
C THR A 7 0.71 -9.88 -9.52
N SER A 8 0.49 -11.20 -9.38
CA SER A 8 -0.39 -11.97 -10.28
C SER A 8 -1.84 -11.48 -10.37
N PHE A 9 -2.37 -10.89 -9.29
CA PHE A 9 -3.75 -10.39 -9.22
C PHE A 9 -3.86 -9.01 -8.55
N GLY A 10 -2.78 -8.24 -8.57
CA GLY A 10 -2.72 -6.99 -7.84
C GLY A 10 -2.04 -5.89 -8.65
N ARG A 11 -1.07 -5.22 -8.04
CA ARG A 11 -0.44 -4.02 -8.60
C ARG A 11 0.44 -4.35 -9.81
N SER A 12 0.46 -3.45 -10.78
CA SER A 12 1.37 -3.50 -11.92
C SER A 12 2.84 -3.40 -11.53
N GLU A 13 3.69 -3.76 -12.48
CA GLU A 13 5.12 -3.45 -12.42
C GLU A 13 5.35 -1.93 -12.27
N ASN A 14 6.45 -1.58 -11.63
CA ASN A 14 6.85 -0.20 -11.33
C ASN A 14 5.83 0.62 -10.52
N SER A 15 4.79 0.00 -9.98
CA SER A 15 3.91 0.62 -9.00
C SER A 15 4.66 0.93 -7.70
N ALA A 16 4.21 1.96 -7.00
CA ALA A 16 4.78 2.35 -5.71
C ALA A 16 3.76 2.12 -4.59
N SER A 17 4.19 1.62 -3.44
CA SER A 17 3.35 1.55 -2.25
C SER A 17 4.12 1.81 -0.95
N TRP A 18 3.40 2.17 0.11
CA TRP A 18 3.95 2.32 1.46
C TRP A 18 2.88 2.11 2.53
N GLY A 19 3.33 2.05 3.78
CA GLY A 19 2.49 2.01 4.98
C GLY A 19 2.85 3.14 5.94
N GLY A 20 1.85 3.71 6.61
CA GLY A 20 2.01 4.85 7.51
C GLY A 20 1.26 4.69 8.84
N LEU A 21 1.35 5.73 9.66
CA LEU A 21 0.64 5.83 10.94
C LEU A 21 -0.87 5.58 10.78
N PHE A 22 -1.50 5.18 11.87
CA PHE A 22 -2.93 4.80 11.91
C PHE A 22 -3.32 3.64 10.97
N ASN A 23 -2.39 2.72 10.71
CA ASN A 23 -2.58 1.60 9.78
C ASN A 23 -3.08 2.08 8.41
N SER A 24 -2.41 3.11 7.88
CA SER A 24 -2.61 3.59 6.52
C SER A 24 -1.72 2.83 5.54
N TYR A 25 -2.27 2.50 4.39
CA TYR A 25 -1.61 1.81 3.29
C TYR A 25 -2.02 2.47 2.00
N PHE A 26 -1.07 2.87 1.16
CA PHE A 26 -1.37 3.56 -0.09
C PHE A 26 -0.48 3.07 -1.22
N TRP A 27 -0.97 3.25 -2.44
CA TRP A 27 -0.24 2.90 -3.65
C TRP A 27 -0.61 3.78 -4.83
N ILE A 28 0.33 3.84 -5.78
CA ILE A 28 0.21 4.55 -7.05
C ILE A 28 0.63 3.59 -8.15
N ASP A 29 -0.26 3.40 -9.12
CA ASP A 29 -0.02 2.61 -10.31
C ASP A 29 -0.09 3.53 -11.54
N LYS A 30 1.07 3.71 -12.18
CA LYS A 30 1.18 4.61 -13.34
C LYS A 30 0.72 3.95 -14.64
N GLU A 31 0.73 2.62 -14.71
CA GLU A 31 0.35 1.89 -15.92
C GLU A 31 -1.17 1.94 -16.09
N THR A 32 -1.90 1.68 -15.01
CA THR A 32 -3.37 1.73 -15.02
C THR A 32 -3.92 3.13 -14.75
N GLY A 33 -3.08 4.06 -14.26
CA GLY A 33 -3.49 5.40 -13.85
C GLY A 33 -4.31 5.40 -12.55
N ILE A 34 -4.30 4.30 -11.79
CA ILE A 34 -5.09 4.13 -10.58
C ILE A 34 -4.20 4.36 -9.35
N ALA A 35 -4.72 5.11 -8.37
CA ALA A 35 -4.13 5.20 -7.04
C ALA A 35 -5.17 4.81 -5.99
N GLY A 36 -4.71 4.32 -4.85
CA GLY A 36 -5.60 3.92 -3.77
C GLY A 36 -4.98 4.11 -2.39
N ILE A 37 -5.86 4.29 -1.42
CA ILE A 37 -5.53 4.36 0.00
C ILE A 37 -6.54 3.53 0.80
N PHE A 38 -6.01 2.77 1.76
CA PHE A 38 -6.78 2.13 2.81
C PHE A 38 -6.21 2.60 4.14
N ALA A 39 -7.04 3.15 5.01
CA ALA A 39 -6.59 3.68 6.29
C ALA A 39 -7.61 3.43 7.40
N THR A 40 -7.12 3.37 8.63
CA THR A 40 -7.94 3.27 9.84
C THR A 40 -7.66 4.44 10.78
N GLN A 41 -8.29 4.45 11.95
CA GLN A 41 -7.99 5.37 13.05
C GLN A 41 -7.31 4.65 14.23
N LEU A 42 -6.73 3.47 14.00
CA LEU A 42 -6.16 2.63 15.05
C LEU A 42 -4.65 2.85 15.17
N PHE A 43 -4.20 3.10 16.39
CA PHE A 43 -2.80 3.24 16.77
C PHE A 43 -2.49 2.26 17.92
N PRO A 44 -1.27 1.67 18.02
CA PRO A 44 -0.11 1.84 17.14
C PRO A 44 -0.18 1.09 15.80
N PHE A 45 0.70 1.49 14.87
CA PHE A 45 0.89 0.81 13.59
C PHE A 45 1.37 -0.63 13.82
N LEU A 46 0.79 -1.60 13.12
CA LEU A 46 1.13 -3.04 13.22
C LEU A 46 1.07 -3.58 14.66
N MET A 47 0.15 -3.08 15.49
CA MET A 47 -0.01 -3.57 16.85
C MET A 47 -0.39 -5.05 16.86
N LYS A 48 0.41 -5.87 17.54
CA LYS A 48 0.03 -7.21 17.96
C LYS A 48 -0.53 -7.12 19.39
N ARG A 49 -1.73 -7.66 19.61
CA ARG A 49 -2.33 -7.74 20.95
C ARG A 49 -1.57 -8.80 21.77
N SER A 50 -1.04 -8.41 22.94
CA SER A 50 -0.37 -9.32 23.89
C SER A 50 -1.36 -10.25 24.55
#